data_AF-A0A3N4M0A4-F1
#
_entry.id   AF-A0A3N4M0A4-F1
#
_cell.length_a   1.000
_cell.length_b   1.000
_cell.length_c   1.000
_cell.angle_alpha   90.00
_cell.angle_beta   90.00
_cell.angle_gamma   90.00
#
_symmetry.space_group_name_H-M   'P 1'
#
loop_
_entity.id
_entity.type
_entity.pdbx_description
1 polymer ?
#
loop_
_entity_poly.entity_id
_entity_poly.type
_entity_poly.pdbx_seq_one_letter_code
_entity_poly.pdbx_strand_id
1 'polypeptide(L)'
;MDPLSGAASVIAVVQVAGQVWSLCWKYYSDAKNAKSDIERLMGNVEALQNLFQRVQALAKGPGAAKLVASKELIERTALELEQEFKALRKRLEPSKQQSILKSFGRRLRWPLQKEDVDKIFQLLERHKTTLITAINCDQ
;
A
#
# COMPACT_ATOMS: atom_id res chain seq x y z
N MET A 1 -14.88 0.98 20.94
CA MET A 1 -13.88 1.16 19.85
C MET A 1 -12.52 0.97 20.49
N ASP A 2 -11.87 -0.15 20.21
CA ASP A 2 -10.74 -0.64 21.00
C ASP A 2 -9.47 0.18 20.78
N PRO A 3 -8.74 0.56 21.85
CA PRO A 3 -7.42 1.23 21.76
C PRO A 3 -6.35 0.41 21.03
N LEU A 4 -6.63 -0.87 20.76
CA LEU A 4 -5.80 -1.77 19.97
C LEU A 4 -5.97 -1.58 18.45
N SER A 5 -7.03 -0.90 18.00
CA SER A 5 -7.40 -0.83 16.58
C SER A 5 -6.42 0.00 15.74
N GLY A 6 -5.97 1.15 16.24
CA GLY A 6 -5.18 2.09 15.46
C GLY A 6 -3.75 1.65 15.16
N ALA A 7 -2.99 1.30 16.19
CA ALA A 7 -1.61 0.84 16.04
C ALA A 7 -1.53 -0.50 15.28
N ALA A 8 -2.50 -1.39 15.47
CA ALA A 8 -2.60 -2.64 14.72
C ALA A 8 -2.86 -2.37 13.22
N SER A 9 -3.76 -1.43 12.90
CA SER A 9 -4.08 -1.05 11.51
C SER A 9 -2.86 -0.44 10.81
N VAL A 10 -2.12 0.46 11.47
CA VAL A 10 -0.87 1.05 10.91
C VAL A 10 0.16 -0.03 10.58
N ILE A 11 0.38 -1.00 11.49
CA ILE A 11 1.30 -2.12 11.25
C ILE A 11 0.79 -2.99 10.09
N ALA A 12 -0.50 -3.29 10.06
CA ALA A 12 -1.11 -4.10 9.02
C ALA A 12 -0.96 -3.45 7.65
N VAL A 13 -1.14 -2.13 7.52
CA VAL A 13 -0.88 -1.40 6.27
C VAL A 13 0.57 -1.59 5.81
N VAL A 14 1.56 -1.38 6.71
CA VAL A 14 2.98 -1.55 6.36
C VAL A 14 3.27 -2.96 5.87
N GLN A 15 2.70 -3.98 6.52
CA GLN A 15 2.87 -5.38 6.14
C GLN A 15 2.25 -5.69 4.77
N VAL A 16 1.00 -5.32 4.55
CA VAL A 16 0.29 -5.62 3.30
C VAL A 16 0.86 -4.80 2.13
N ALA A 17 1.26 -3.54 2.36
CA ALA A 17 1.94 -2.71 1.36
C ALA A 17 3.23 -3.39 0.86
N GLY A 18 4.05 -3.93 1.77
CA GLY A 18 5.26 -4.67 1.39
C GLY A 18 4.96 -5.92 0.54
N GLN A 19 3.85 -6.61 0.81
CA GLN A 19 3.41 -7.76 0.00
C GLN A 19 2.95 -7.33 -1.41
N VAL A 20 2.17 -6.25 -1.50
CA VAL A 20 1.76 -5.65 -2.78
C VAL A 20 2.98 -5.25 -3.60
N TRP A 21 3.91 -4.52 -2.99
CA TRP A 21 5.15 -4.08 -3.64
C TRP A 21 5.96 -5.27 -4.17
N SER A 22 6.12 -6.32 -3.36
CA SER A 22 6.80 -7.56 -3.77
C SER A 22 6.11 -8.25 -4.94
N LEU A 23 4.78 -8.28 -4.96
CA LEU A 23 4.03 -8.84 -6.09
C LEU A 23 4.22 -7.99 -7.36
N CYS A 24 4.12 -6.67 -7.26
CA CYS A 24 4.41 -5.76 -8.37
C CYS A 24 5.82 -5.98 -8.93
N TRP A 25 6.83 -6.11 -8.07
CA TRP A 25 8.20 -6.38 -8.47
C TRP A 25 8.35 -7.70 -9.25
N LYS A 26 7.64 -8.76 -8.85
CA LYS A 26 7.64 -10.04 -9.58
C LYS A 26 7.07 -9.91 -10.99
N TYR A 27 6.13 -8.99 -11.22
CA TYR A 27 5.64 -8.69 -12.57
C TYR A 27 6.59 -7.78 -13.34
N TYR A 28 7.28 -6.86 -12.66
CA TYR A 28 8.21 -5.92 -13.30
C TYR A 28 9.32 -6.64 -14.08
N SER A 29 9.88 -7.72 -13.52
CA SER A 29 10.91 -8.52 -14.19
C SER A 29 10.43 -9.17 -15.50
N ASP A 30 9.14 -9.47 -15.59
CA ASP A 30 8.56 -10.28 -16.66
C ASP A 30 7.79 -9.43 -17.70
N ALA A 31 7.32 -8.24 -17.31
CA ALA A 31 6.47 -7.38 -18.12
C ALA A 31 7.26 -6.65 -19.22
N LYS A 32 6.71 -6.64 -20.45
CA LYS A 32 7.20 -5.80 -21.56
C LYS A 32 6.40 -4.50 -21.72
N ASN A 33 5.08 -4.55 -21.53
CA ASN A 33 4.18 -3.46 -21.91
C ASN A 33 3.52 -2.74 -20.72
N ALA A 34 3.84 -3.14 -19.48
CA ALA A 34 3.25 -2.57 -18.26
C ALA A 34 4.30 -2.05 -17.26
N LYS A 35 5.57 -1.97 -17.66
CA LYS A 35 6.68 -1.59 -16.76
C LYS A 35 6.44 -0.23 -16.11
N SER A 36 6.07 0.77 -16.90
CA SER A 36 5.77 2.12 -16.41
C SER A 36 4.60 2.12 -15.42
N ASP A 37 3.55 1.36 -15.68
CA ASP A 37 2.39 1.27 -14.80
C ASP A 37 2.75 0.57 -13.48
N ILE A 38 3.57 -0.49 -13.55
CA ILE A 38 4.09 -1.21 -12.40
C ILE A 38 4.99 -0.33 -11.55
N GLU A 39 5.94 0.39 -12.15
CA GLU A 39 6.84 1.33 -11.45
C GLU A 39 6.05 2.42 -10.74
N ARG A 40 5.06 3.01 -11.43
CA ARG A 40 4.22 4.06 -10.87
C ARG A 40 3.43 3.56 -9.65
N LEU A 41 2.87 2.36 -9.73
CA LEU A 41 2.17 1.73 -8.61
C LEU A 41 3.13 1.40 -7.46
N MET A 42 4.30 0.83 -7.75
CA MET A 42 5.32 0.50 -6.75
C MET A 42 5.79 1.72 -5.97
N GLY A 43 6.15 2.81 -6.66
CA GLY A 43 6.62 4.03 -6.00
C GLY A 43 5.54 4.67 -5.11
N ASN A 44 4.28 4.57 -5.51
CA ASN A 44 3.18 5.08 -4.71
C ASN A 44 2.91 4.21 -3.45
N VAL A 45 2.94 2.88 -3.59
CA VAL A 45 2.85 1.93 -2.46
C VAL A 45 3.99 2.14 -1.46
N GLU A 46 5.22 2.32 -1.96
CA GLU A 46 6.40 2.58 -1.14
C GLU A 46 6.29 3.90 -0.38
N ALA A 47 5.84 4.98 -1.04
CA ALA A 47 5.62 6.26 -0.39
C ALA A 47 4.62 6.17 0.77
N LEU A 48 3.50 5.45 0.58
CA LEU A 48 2.54 5.21 1.64
C LEU A 48 3.12 4.36 2.79
N GLN A 49 3.86 3.30 2.46
CA GLN A 49 4.53 2.47 3.47
C GLN A 49 5.47 3.31 4.35
N ASN A 50 6.27 4.18 3.74
CA ASN A 50 7.19 5.08 4.45
C ASN A 50 6.44 6.07 5.36
N LEU A 51 5.29 6.60 4.92
CA LEU A 51 4.46 7.47 5.75
C LEU A 51 3.93 6.75 6.99
N PHE A 52 3.42 5.51 6.84
CA PHE A 52 2.94 4.74 7.99
C PHE A 52 4.06 4.29 8.93
N GLN A 53 5.25 4.01 8.41
CA GLN A 53 6.44 3.79 9.25
C GLN A 53 6.80 5.06 10.05
N ARG A 54 6.70 6.24 9.43
CA ARG A 54 6.89 7.53 10.12
C ARG A 54 5.85 7.74 11.21
N VAL A 55 4.57 7.47 10.94
CA VAL A 55 3.49 7.49 11.95
C VAL A 55 3.81 6.54 13.11
N GLN A 56 4.25 5.31 12.81
CA GLN A 56 4.63 4.34 13.84
C GLN A 56 5.79 4.83 14.70
N ALA A 57 6.81 5.46 14.10
CA ALA A 57 7.95 6.02 14.81
C ALA A 57 7.54 7.20 15.71
N LEU A 58 6.72 8.12 15.19
CA LEU A 58 6.20 9.26 15.94
C LEU A 58 5.35 8.81 17.14
N ALA A 59 4.50 7.79 16.96
CA ALA A 59 3.67 7.23 18.03
C ALA A 59 4.48 6.52 19.14
N LYS A 60 5.71 6.07 18.86
CA LYS A 60 6.61 5.44 19.84
C LYS A 60 7.61 6.40 20.48
N GLY A 61 7.78 7.59 19.91
CA GLY A 61 8.76 8.58 20.36
C GLY A 61 8.16 9.71 21.20
N PRO A 62 8.95 10.74 21.54
CA PRO A 62 8.48 11.94 22.26
C PRO A 62 7.35 12.69 21.53
N GLY A 63 7.16 12.44 20.24
CA GLY A 63 6.06 12.95 19.41
C GLY A 63 4.74 12.20 19.57
N ALA A 64 4.61 11.23 20.47
CA ALA A 64 3.36 10.49 20.66
C ALA A 64 2.19 11.41 21.07
N ALA A 65 2.47 12.44 21.89
CA ALA A 65 1.48 13.45 22.28
C ALA A 65 1.08 14.40 21.13
N LYS A 66 1.89 14.47 20.08
CA LYS A 66 1.65 15.35 18.93
C LYS A 66 0.57 14.80 18.01
N LEU A 67 0.51 13.48 17.83
CA LEU A 67 -0.47 12.82 16.96
C LEU A 67 -1.90 12.79 17.51
N VAL A 68 -2.18 13.42 18.65
CA VAL A 68 -3.47 13.30 19.34
C VAL A 68 -4.61 13.93 18.52
N ALA A 69 -4.38 15.06 17.86
CA ALA A 69 -5.42 15.75 17.11
C ALA A 69 -5.79 15.03 15.81
N SER A 70 -4.81 14.40 15.13
CA SER A 70 -5.08 13.66 13.89
C SER A 70 -5.16 12.14 14.06
N LYS A 71 -5.12 11.62 15.30
CA LYS A 71 -5.13 10.17 15.59
C LYS A 71 -6.28 9.44 14.89
N GLU A 72 -7.52 9.90 15.08
CA GLU A 72 -8.69 9.26 14.49
C GLU A 72 -8.64 9.23 12.96
N LEU A 73 -8.18 10.33 12.35
CA LEU A 73 -8.01 10.42 10.90
C LEU A 73 -6.96 9.44 10.38
N ILE A 74 -5.82 9.33 11.09
CA ILE A 74 -4.73 8.40 10.75
C ILE A 74 -5.22 6.96 10.87
N GLU A 75 -5.94 6.62 11.94
CA GLU A 75 -6.47 5.27 12.16
C GLU A 75 -7.50 4.88 11.10
N ARG A 76 -8.43 5.78 10.77
CA ARG A 76 -9.42 5.56 9.69
C ARG A 76 -8.73 5.38 8.34
N THR A 77 -7.76 6.25 8.03
CA THR A 77 -7.00 6.16 6.78
C THR A 77 -6.19 4.86 6.70
N ALA A 78 -5.66 4.38 7.83
CA ALA A 78 -4.95 3.11 7.90
C ALA A 78 -5.89 1.93 7.58
N LEU A 79 -7.08 1.89 8.18
CA LEU A 79 -8.06 0.84 7.93
C LEU A 79 -8.50 0.79 6.45
N GLU A 80 -8.79 1.96 5.87
CA GLU A 80 -9.15 2.07 4.45
C GLU A 80 -8.02 1.55 3.56
N LEU A 81 -6.79 2.02 3.77
CA LEU A 81 -5.63 1.58 2.99
C LEU A 81 -5.29 0.10 3.17
N GLU A 82 -5.49 -0.46 4.37
CA GLU A 82 -5.29 -1.88 4.62
C GLU A 82 -6.24 -2.71 3.76
N GLN A 83 -7.52 -2.32 3.68
CA GLN A 83 -8.52 -2.99 2.85
C GLN A 83 -8.18 -2.88 1.36
N GLU A 84 -7.78 -1.69 0.91
CA GLU A 84 -7.38 -1.46 -0.48
C GLU A 84 -6.14 -2.27 -0.87
N PHE A 85 -5.11 -2.29 -0.01
CA PHE A 85 -3.93 -3.11 -0.27
C PHE A 85 -4.24 -4.61 -0.22
N LYS A 86 -5.16 -5.07 0.65
CA LYS A 86 -5.62 -6.47 0.63
C LYS A 86 -6.36 -6.82 -0.66
N ALA A 87 -7.22 -5.92 -1.14
CA ALA A 87 -7.93 -6.10 -2.41
C ALA A 87 -6.95 -6.12 -3.59
N LEU A 88 -6.01 -5.18 -3.63
CA LEU A 88 -4.97 -5.11 -4.63
C LEU A 88 -4.07 -6.35 -4.61
N ARG A 89 -3.65 -6.79 -3.43
CA ARG A 89 -2.87 -8.02 -3.24
C ARG A 89 -3.59 -9.22 -3.85
N LYS A 90 -4.88 -9.41 -3.57
CA LYS A 90 -5.67 -10.51 -4.14
C LYS A 90 -5.73 -10.46 -5.68
N ARG A 91 -5.79 -9.27 -6.27
CA ARG A 91 -5.78 -9.09 -7.74
C ARG A 91 -4.41 -9.38 -8.36
N LEU A 92 -3.34 -9.11 -7.62
CA LEU A 92 -1.95 -9.35 -8.04
C LEU A 92 -1.46 -10.77 -7.73
N GLU A 93 -2.16 -11.53 -6.89
CA GLU A 93 -1.80 -12.92 -6.62
C GLU A 93 -2.02 -13.76 -7.90
N PRO A 94 -0.98 -14.45 -8.40
CA PRO A 94 -1.12 -15.24 -9.60
C PRO A 94 -2.08 -16.40 -9.37
N SER A 95 -2.98 -16.63 -10.32
CA SER A 95 -3.89 -17.77 -10.25
C SER A 95 -3.12 -19.09 -10.26
N LYS A 96 -3.73 -20.18 -9.75
CA LYS A 96 -3.13 -21.53 -9.82
C LYS A 96 -2.65 -21.86 -11.24
N GLN A 97 -3.45 -21.50 -12.24
CA GLN A 97 -3.13 -21.71 -13.65
C GLN A 97 -1.93 -20.86 -14.11
N GLN A 98 -1.84 -19.58 -13.74
CA GLN A 98 -0.69 -18.73 -14.06
C GLN A 98 0.61 -19.22 -13.39
N SER A 99 0.52 -19.71 -12.16
CA SER A 99 1.66 -20.30 -11.44
C SER A 99 2.19 -21.55 -12.15
N ILE A 100 1.27 -22.44 -12.56
CA ILE A 100 1.61 -23.64 -13.36
C ILE A 100 2.25 -23.22 -14.69
N LEU A 101 1.66 -22.27 -15.42
CA LEU A 101 2.22 -21.78 -16.69
C LEU A 101 3.62 -21.18 -16.54
N LYS A 102 3.91 -20.52 -15.41
CA LYS A 102 5.26 -20.05 -15.07
C LYS A 102 6.25 -21.19 -14.91
N SER A 103 5.85 -22.27 -14.24
CA SER A 103 6.67 -23.48 -14.12
C SER A 103 6.98 -24.13 -15.47
N PHE A 104 6.14 -23.90 -16.48
CA PHE A 104 6.36 -24.32 -17.87
C PHE A 104 7.13 -23.27 -18.72
N GLY A 105 7.84 -22.33 -18.08
CA GLY A 105 8.69 -21.34 -18.75
C GLY A 105 7.94 -20.16 -19.39
N ARG A 106 6.62 -20.00 -19.14
CA ARG A 106 5.86 -18.84 -19.64
C ARG A 106 5.94 -17.68 -18.64
N ARG A 107 6.12 -16.46 -19.15
CA ARG A 107 6.18 -15.24 -18.31
C ARG A 107 4.86 -14.96 -17.61
N LEU A 108 4.94 -14.38 -16.42
CA LEU A 108 3.76 -13.94 -15.68
C LEU A 108 3.10 -12.74 -16.40
N ARG A 109 1.82 -12.85 -16.73
CA ARG A 109 1.07 -11.76 -17.37
C ARG A 109 0.57 -10.79 -16.30
N TRP A 110 0.89 -9.50 -16.46
CA TRP A 110 0.34 -8.43 -15.63
C TRP A 110 -1.20 -8.49 -15.58
N PRO A 111 -1.82 -8.56 -14.39
CA PRO A 111 -3.24 -8.84 -14.25
C PRO A 111 -4.13 -7.60 -14.22
N LEU A 112 -3.56 -6.39 -14.10
CA LEU A 112 -4.32 -5.14 -14.03
C LEU A 112 -4.39 -4.47 -15.41
N GLN A 113 -5.54 -3.87 -15.71
CA GLN A 113 -5.67 -2.97 -16.84
C GLN A 113 -5.12 -1.59 -16.47
N LYS A 114 -4.82 -0.75 -17.47
CA LYS A 114 -4.26 0.58 -17.23
C LYS A 114 -5.22 1.45 -16.42
N GLU A 115 -6.50 1.37 -16.73
CA GLU A 115 -7.58 2.11 -16.08
C GLU A 115 -7.72 1.71 -14.61
N ASP A 116 -7.46 0.44 -14.28
CA ASP A 116 -7.41 -0.03 -12.90
C ASP A 116 -6.22 0.57 -12.16
N VAL A 117 -5.04 0.57 -12.78
CA VAL A 117 -3.83 1.16 -12.20
C VAL A 117 -4.03 2.65 -11.97
N ASP A 118 -4.67 3.36 -12.90
CA ASP A 118 -5.00 4.78 -12.75
C ASP A 118 -5.94 5.04 -11.57
N LYS A 119 -7.00 4.26 -11.42
CA LYS A 119 -7.93 4.39 -10.28
C LYS A 119 -7.25 4.10 -8.95
N ILE A 120 -6.47 3.02 -8.88
CA ILE A 120 -5.72 2.65 -7.67
C ILE A 120 -4.72 3.76 -7.34
N PHE A 121 -3.97 4.23 -8.33
CA PHE A 121 -2.99 5.31 -8.12
C PHE A 121 -3.64 6.58 -7.57
N GLN A 122 -4.77 7.02 -8.15
CA GLN A 122 -5.49 8.20 -7.66
C GLN A 122 -6.01 8.03 -6.23
N LEU A 123 -6.55 6.86 -5.91
CA LEU A 123 -7.00 6.54 -4.56
C LEU A 123 -5.85 6.62 -3.55
N LEU A 124 -4.73 5.97 -3.86
CA LEU A 124 -3.57 5.95 -2.99
C LEU A 124 -2.91 7.34 -2.85
N GLU A 125 -2.84 8.13 -3.94
CA GLU A 125 -2.39 9.54 -3.89
C GLU A 125 -3.27 10.41 -2.99
N ARG A 126 -4.59 10.20 -3.03
CA ARG A 126 -5.52 10.90 -2.13
C ARG A 126 -5.22 10.57 -0.67
N HIS A 127 -5.08 9.28 -0.32
CA HIS A 127 -4.75 8.90 1.06
C HIS A 127 -3.37 9.42 1.50
N LYS A 128 -2.38 9.39 0.59
CA LYS A 128 -1.05 9.97 0.84
C LYS A 128 -1.13 11.44 1.22
N THR A 129 -1.90 12.21 0.45
CA THR A 129 -2.13 13.65 0.71
C THR A 129 -2.80 13.87 2.06
N THR A 130 -3.87 13.13 2.36
CA THR A 130 -4.55 13.18 3.67
C THR A 130 -3.60 12.89 4.82
N LEU A 131 -2.75 11.86 4.71
CA LEU A 131 -1.78 11.48 5.74
C LEU A 131 -0.70 12.54 5.93
N ILE A 132 -0.16 13.10 4.85
CA ILE A 132 0.85 14.17 4.94
C ILE A 132 0.27 15.38 5.68
N THR A 133 -0.96 15.80 5.32
CA THR A 133 -1.63 16.91 5.98
C THR A 133 -1.87 16.61 7.47
N ALA A 134 -2.38 15.43 7.80
CA ALA A 134 -2.61 14.99 9.18
C ALA A 134 -1.32 15.02 10.01
N ILE A 135 -0.24 14.41 9.50
CA ILE A 135 1.04 14.36 10.20
C ILE A 135 1.62 15.77 10.38
N ASN A 136 1.50 16.64 9.39
CA ASN A 136 2.04 18.00 9.44
C ASN A 136 1.27 18.95 10.36
N CYS A 137 -0.06 18.81 10.47
CA CYS A 137 -0.87 19.58 11.43
C CYS A 137 -0.45 19.29 12.89
N ASP A 138 0.05 18.09 13.14
CA ASP A 138 0.47 17.62 14.45
C ASP A 138 1.97 17.96 14.74
N GLN A 139 2.76 18.42 13.78
CA GLN A 139 4.20 18.68 13.97
C GLN A 139 4.50 20.02 14.66
#